data_AF-A0A349D8M7-F1
#
_entry.id   AF-A0A349D8M7-F1
#
_cell.length_a   1.000
_cell.length_b   1.000
_cell.length_c   1.000
_cell.angle_alpha   90.00
_cell.angle_beta   90.00
_cell.angle_gamma   90.00
#
_symmetry.space_group_name_H-M   'P 1'
#
loop_
_entity.id
_entity.type
_entity.pdbx_description
1 polymer ?
#
loop_
_entity_poly.entity_id
_entity_poly.type
_entity_poly.pdbx_seq_one_letter_code
_entity_poly.pdbx_strand_id
1 'polypeptide(L)'
;MWARVKGKTENAIMAMEFTKAYLLRPGYIHPMKGIRSRTKLYAILYDVLGIFFPIIKWISPHKVTTSVNVGLAHIELLNGCNKRILHAVEINELAERNHLRRARKS
;
A
#
# COMPACT_ATOMS: atom_id res chain seq x y z
N MET A 1 1.71 18.71 -9.13
CA MET A 1 1.67 18.16 -10.51
C MET A 1 1.28 16.68 -10.54
N TRP A 2 1.95 15.81 -9.78
CA TRP A 2 1.72 14.35 -9.78
C TRP A 2 0.29 13.91 -9.42
N ALA A 3 -0.33 14.51 -8.39
CA ALA A 3 -1.70 14.16 -7.99
C ALA A 3 -2.73 14.30 -9.12
N ARG A 4 -2.56 15.29 -10.01
CA ARG A 4 -3.43 15.50 -11.18
C ARG A 4 -3.23 14.42 -12.25
N VAL A 5 -1.97 14.05 -12.53
CA VAL A 5 -1.65 12.99 -13.49
C VAL A 5 -2.23 11.67 -13.01
N LYS A 6 -2.00 11.32 -11.74
CA LYS A 6 -2.55 10.10 -11.16
C LYS A 6 -4.08 10.09 -11.15
N GLY A 7 -4.71 11.21 -10.78
CA GLY A 7 -6.17 11.34 -10.82
C GLY A 7 -6.75 11.11 -12.22
N LYS A 8 -6.14 11.67 -13.26
CA LYS A 8 -6.56 11.42 -14.66
C LYS A 8 -6.45 9.94 -15.04
N THR A 9 -5.35 9.28 -14.67
CA THR A 9 -5.17 7.84 -14.93
C THR A 9 -6.21 7.00 -14.18
N GLU A 10 -6.50 7.32 -12.92
CA GLU A 10 -7.52 6.62 -12.13
C GLU A 10 -8.91 6.75 -12.78
N ASN A 11 -9.29 7.94 -13.23
CA ASN A 11 -10.56 8.16 -13.93
C ASN A 11 -10.63 7.38 -15.24
N ALA A 12 -9.53 7.37 -16.02
CA ALA A 12 -9.47 6.63 -17.27
C ALA A 12 -9.62 5.12 -17.05
N ILE A 13 -8.94 4.55 -16.04
CA ILE A 13 -9.06 3.12 -15.70
C ILE A 13 -10.49 2.78 -15.23
N MET A 14 -11.13 3.67 -14.47
CA MET A 14 -12.52 3.47 -14.03
C MET A 14 -13.53 3.56 -15.16
N ALA A 15 -13.21 4.29 -16.24
CA ALA A 15 -14.02 4.36 -17.45
C ALA A 15 -13.82 3.16 -18.38
N MET A 16 -12.74 2.38 -18.21
CA MET A 16 -12.52 1.15 -18.96
C MET A 16 -13.37 0.00 -18.39
N GLU A 17 -13.87 -0.87 -19.26
CA GLU A 17 -14.74 -2.01 -18.91
C GLU A 17 -13.96 -3.21 -18.33
N PHE A 18 -12.99 -2.94 -17.44
CA PHE A 18 -12.31 -4.02 -16.74
C PHE A 18 -13.27 -4.73 -15.79
N THR A 19 -13.31 -6.06 -15.87
CA THR A 19 -14.11 -6.90 -14.96
C THR A 19 -13.75 -6.66 -13.49
N LYS A 20 -12.48 -6.39 -13.20
CA LYS A 20 -11.97 -6.04 -11.86
C LYS A 20 -10.88 -4.97 -11.99
N ALA A 21 -11.15 -3.78 -11.45
CA ALA A 21 -10.17 -2.70 -11.34
C ALA A 21 -10.11 -2.19 -9.90
N TYR A 22 -8.90 -2.14 -9.34
CA TYR A 22 -8.64 -1.66 -7.98
C TYR A 22 -7.60 -0.54 -8.01
N LEU A 23 -7.89 0.54 -7.28
CA LEU A 23 -7.07 1.73 -7.18
C LEU A 23 -6.46 1.80 -5.77
N LEU A 24 -5.15 1.57 -5.67
CA LEU A 24 -4.43 1.61 -4.40
C LEU A 24 -3.92 3.04 -4.12
N ARG A 25 -4.26 3.55 -2.93
CA ARG A 25 -3.89 4.86 -2.38
C ARG A 25 -3.18 4.69 -1.02
N PRO A 26 -1.94 4.17 -1.03
CA PRO A 26 -1.24 3.72 0.18
C PRO A 26 -0.75 4.81 1.14
N GLY A 27 -0.83 6.09 0.78
CA GLY A 27 -0.24 7.16 1.58
C GLY A 27 1.28 7.01 1.68
N TYR A 28 1.82 7.02 2.91
CA TYR A 28 3.25 6.78 3.15
C TYR A 28 3.54 5.27 3.15
N ILE A 29 4.43 4.85 2.24
CA ILE A 29 4.92 3.47 2.18
C ILE A 29 6.29 3.42 2.85
N HIS A 30 6.37 2.69 3.97
CA HIS A 30 7.65 2.40 4.58
C HIS A 30 8.33 1.22 3.86
N PRO A 31 9.56 1.42 3.35
CA PRO A 31 10.31 0.34 2.73
C PRO A 31 10.74 -0.69 3.79
N MET A 32 10.41 -1.95 3.57
CA MET A 32 10.85 -3.08 4.41
C MET A 32 11.97 -3.87 3.72
N LYS A 33 12.60 -4.80 4.45
CA LYS A 33 13.61 -5.76 3.94
C LYS A 33 14.91 -5.11 3.43
N GLY A 34 15.33 -4.01 4.06
CA GLY A 34 16.61 -3.35 3.74
C GLY A 34 16.63 -2.66 2.37
N ILE A 35 15.47 -2.44 1.75
CA ILE A 35 15.37 -1.71 0.47
C ILE A 35 15.79 -0.25 0.71
N ARG A 36 16.92 0.15 0.13
CA ARG A 36 17.41 1.53 0.17
C ARG A 36 17.15 2.23 -1.16
N SER A 37 16.78 3.50 -1.09
CA SER A 37 16.67 4.33 -2.29
C SER A 37 18.04 4.50 -2.94
N ARG A 38 18.09 4.45 -4.27
CA ARG A 38 19.32 4.68 -5.06
C ARG A 38 19.89 6.09 -4.85
N THR A 39 19.04 7.03 -4.45
CA THR A 39 19.43 8.41 -4.15
C THR A 39 19.75 8.54 -2.66
N LYS A 40 21.02 8.81 -2.33
CA LYS A 40 21.53 8.86 -0.94
C LYS A 40 20.72 9.76 -0.01
N LEU A 41 20.26 10.92 -0.50
CA LEU A 41 19.42 11.84 0.27
C LEU A 41 18.10 11.19 0.71
N TYR A 42 17.45 10.44 -0.18
CA TYR A 42 16.21 9.73 0.17
C TYR A 42 16.49 8.57 1.12
N ALA A 43 17.60 7.85 0.94
CA ALA A 43 17.98 6.78 1.87
C ALA A 43 18.16 7.30 3.30
N ILE A 44 18.90 8.42 3.48
CA ILE A 44 19.09 9.05 4.79
C ILE A 44 17.75 9.54 5.37
N LEU A 45 16.90 10.16 4.55
CA LEU A 45 15.58 10.61 4.98
C LEU A 45 14.71 9.44 5.46
N TYR A 46 14.71 8.32 4.73
CA TYR A 46 13.99 7.10 5.10
C TYR A 46 14.55 6.45 6.36
N ASP A 47 15.87 6.46 6.57
CA ASP A 47 16.51 5.92 7.77
C ASP A 47 16.11 6.72 9.02
N VAL A 48 16.12 8.06 8.94
CA VAL A 48 15.67 8.94 10.04
C VAL A 48 14.17 8.77 10.30
N LEU A 49 13.33 8.79 9.27
CA LEU A 49 11.88 8.58 9.39
C LEU A 49 11.54 7.16 9.86
N GLY A 50 12.39 6.17 9.58
CA GLY A 50 12.24 4.78 10.00
C GLY A 50 12.28 4.63 11.52
N ILE A 51 13.12 5.40 12.21
CA ILE A 51 13.19 5.40 13.68
C ILE A 51 11.86 5.88 14.28
N PHE A 52 11.20 6.85 13.66
CA PHE A 52 9.90 7.39 14.09
C PHE A 52 8.70 6.64 13.52
N PHE A 53 8.92 5.65 12.66
CA PHE A 53 7.87 4.85 12.04
C PHE A 53 6.88 4.22 13.03
N PRO A 54 7.29 3.59 14.16
CA PRO A 54 6.32 3.03 15.11
C PRO A 54 5.38 4.08 15.69
N ILE A 55 5.88 5.31 15.91
CA ILE A 55 5.10 6.44 16.42
C ILE A 55 4.13 6.94 15.34
N ILE A 56 4.62 7.11 14.10
CA ILE A 56 3.81 7.57 12.96
C ILE A 56 2.69 6.55 12.64
N LYS A 57 3.00 5.25 12.71
CA LYS A 57 2.02 4.17 12.55
C LYS A 57 0.96 4.19 13.65
N TRP A 58 1.33 4.52 14.87
CA TRP A 58 0.39 4.61 16.00
C TRP A 58 -0.55 5.82 15.88
N ILE A 59 -0.03 6.98 15.45
CA ILE A 59 -0.80 8.23 15.34
C ILE A 59 -1.67 8.25 14.08
N SER A 60 -1.20 7.69 12.96
CA SER A 60 -1.94 7.71 11.69
C SER A 60 -1.94 6.34 10.98
N PRO A 61 -2.52 5.30 11.60
CA PRO A 61 -2.58 3.96 11.00
C PRO A 61 -3.30 3.96 9.66
N HIS A 62 -4.19 4.93 9.44
CA HIS A 62 -4.97 5.08 8.20
C HIS A 62 -4.20 5.71 7.03
N LYS A 63 -2.98 6.23 7.24
CA LYS A 63 -2.18 6.91 6.21
C LYS A 63 -0.86 6.22 5.90
N VAL A 64 -0.60 5.07 6.53
CA VAL A 64 0.71 4.44 6.56
C VAL A 64 0.59 2.96 6.24
N THR A 65 1.47 2.47 5.37
CA THR A 65 1.59 1.04 5.04
C THR A 65 3.05 0.67 4.83
N THR A 66 3.33 -0.62 4.58
CA THR A 66 4.67 -1.12 4.26
C THR A 66 4.71 -1.66 2.83
N SER A 67 5.90 -1.70 2.23
CA SER A 67 6.07 -2.32 0.91
C SER A 67 5.63 -3.79 0.87
N VAL A 68 5.79 -4.52 1.98
CA VAL A 68 5.32 -5.90 2.13
C VAL A 68 3.79 -5.97 2.14
N ASN A 69 3.13 -5.11 2.91
CA ASN A 69 1.66 -5.10 2.98
C ASN A 69 1.04 -4.76 1.62
N VAL A 70 1.62 -3.81 0.88
CA VAL A 70 1.16 -3.48 -0.49
C VAL A 70 1.24 -4.70 -1.42
N GLY A 71 2.32 -5.49 -1.33
CA GLY A 71 2.47 -6.71 -2.12
C GLY A 71 1.48 -7.81 -1.72
N LEU A 72 1.29 -8.04 -0.42
CA LEU A 72 0.34 -9.02 0.08
C LEU A 72 -1.10 -8.64 -0.24
N ALA A 73 -1.44 -7.35 -0.15
CA ALA A 73 -2.74 -6.84 -0.55
C ALA A 73 -3.02 -7.10 -2.04
N HIS A 74 -2.03 -6.90 -2.92
CA HIS A 74 -2.19 -7.25 -4.35
C HIS A 74 -2.53 -8.71 -4.58
N ILE A 75 -1.86 -9.62 -3.86
CA ILE A 75 -2.16 -11.06 -3.94
C ILE A 75 -3.58 -11.33 -3.46
N GLU A 76 -4.00 -10.69 -2.37
CA GLU A 76 -5.34 -10.88 -1.82
C GLU A 76 -6.44 -10.34 -2.74
N LEU A 77 -6.18 -9.28 -3.49
CA LEU A 77 -7.14 -8.72 -4.46
C LEU A 77 -7.51 -9.67 -5.59
N LEU A 78 -6.68 -10.67 -5.89
CA LEU A 78 -7.03 -11.73 -6.84
C LEU A 78 -8.25 -12.53 -6.37
N ASN A 79 -8.46 -12.64 -5.06
CA ASN A 79 -9.63 -13.28 -4.46
C ASN A 79 -10.88 -12.38 -4.47
N GLY A 80 -10.72 -11.10 -4.83
CA GLY A 80 -11.79 -10.10 -4.88
C GLY A 80 -11.82 -9.19 -3.66
N CYS A 81 -12.31 -7.96 -3.86
CA CYS A 81 -12.61 -7.03 -2.79
C CYS A 81 -13.86 -6.21 -3.15
N ASN A 82 -14.71 -5.91 -2.15
CA ASN A 82 -15.93 -5.12 -2.36
C ASN A 82 -15.60 -3.64 -2.63
N LYS A 83 -14.44 -3.16 -2.16
CA LYS A 83 -13.98 -1.79 -2.39
C LYS A 83 -13.05 -1.74 -3.60
N ARG A 84 -13.32 -0.81 -4.52
CA ARG A 84 -12.45 -0.51 -5.66
C ARG A 84 -11.33 0.47 -5.33
N ILE A 85 -11.57 1.42 -4.42
CA ILE A 85 -10.55 2.37 -3.96
C ILE A 85 -10.07 1.91 -2.58
N LEU A 86 -8.76 1.71 -2.44
CA LEU A 86 -8.15 1.11 -1.27
C LEU A 86 -7.14 2.09 -0.68
N HIS A 87 -7.43 2.61 0.51
CA HIS A 87 -6.48 3.42 1.25
C HIS A 87 -5.53 2.54 2.07
N ALA A 88 -4.61 3.15 2.82
CA ALA A 88 -3.63 2.39 3.62
C ALA A 88 -4.29 1.40 4.58
N VAL A 89 -5.49 1.73 5.09
CA VAL A 89 -6.30 0.86 5.95
C VAL A 89 -6.68 -0.43 5.23
N GLU A 90 -7.37 -0.31 4.10
CA GLU A 90 -7.82 -1.48 3.35
C GLU A 90 -6.64 -2.31 2.86
N ILE A 91 -5.52 -1.66 2.50
CA ILE A 91 -4.29 -2.36 2.12
C ILE A 91 -3.74 -3.18 3.29
N ASN A 92 -3.69 -2.61 4.50
CA ASN A 92 -3.23 -3.32 5.68
C ASN A 92 -4.18 -4.46 6.06
N GLU A 93 -5.49 -4.25 6.02
CA GLU A 93 -6.50 -5.29 6.25
C GLU A 93 -6.39 -6.46 5.26
N LEU A 94 -6.19 -6.16 3.96
CA LEU A 94 -6.02 -7.20 2.94
C LEU A 94 -4.73 -7.99 3.15
N ALA A 95 -3.65 -7.33 3.57
CA ALA A 95 -2.42 -8.02 3.94
C ALA A 95 -2.63 -8.97 5.12
N GLU A 96 -3.35 -8.55 6.17
CA GLU A 96 -3.68 -9.39 7.32
C GLU A 96 -4.55 -10.60 6.95
N ARG A 97 -5.56 -10.41 6.07
CA ARG A 97 -6.36 -11.52 5.55
C ARG A 97 -5.49 -12.57 4.85
N ASN A 98 -4.49 -12.13 4.08
CA ASN A 98 -3.57 -13.05 3.41
C ASN A 98 -2.78 -13.90 4.43
N HIS A 99 -2.29 -13.27 5.51
CA HIS A 99 -1.59 -13.98 6.59
C HIS A 99 -2.48 -15.03 7.27
N LEU A 100 -3.71 -14.65 7.65
CA LEU A 100 -4.67 -15.57 8.27
C LEU A 100 -5.04 -16.74 7.35
N ARG A 101 -5.13 -16.50 6.04
CA ARG A 101 -5.44 -17.54 5.06
C ARG A 101 -4.29 -18.53 4.87
N ARG A 102 -3.04 -18.07 4.96
CA ARG A 102 -1.86 -18.95 4.95
C ARG A 102 -1.78 -19.77 6.23
N ALA A 103 -2.04 -19.16 7.39
CA ALA A 103 -2.04 -19.85 8.67
C ALA A 103 -3.10 -20.96 8.75
N ARG A 104 -4.28 -20.78 8.13
CA ARG A 104 -5.33 -21.81 8.07
C ARG A 104 -5.05 -22.98 7.12
N LYS A 105 -4.04 -22.87 6.24
CA LYS A 105 -3.68 -23.91 5.27
C LYS A 105 -2.48 -24.76 5.72
N SER A 106 -1.84 -24.40 6.83
CA SER A 106 -0.74 -25.14 7.46
C SER A 106 -1.27 -25.94 8.63
#